data_AF-A0A2V1CD87-F1
#
_entry.id   AF-A0A2V1CD87-F1
#
_cell.length_a   1.000
_cell.length_b   1.000
_cell.length_c   1.000
_cell.angle_alpha   90.00
_cell.angle_beta   90.00
_cell.angle_gamma   90.00
#
_symmetry.space_group_name_H-M   'P 1'
#
loop_
_entity.id
_entity.type
_entity.pdbx_description
1 polymer ?
#
loop_
_entity_poly.entity_id
_entity_poly.type
_entity_poly.pdbx_seq_one_letter_code
_entity_poly.pdbx_strand_id
1 'polypeptide(L)'
;MPHPQPLTLTPALPTDLLTYILTHQSYPTTLIICETRSNFLSSLQRCMPNTVQQQPPLHVEPSSPVPAEIEAEPQRATCHPLLVATLHQIVTSRYVNLAFIPTLSHLRAYLAVFSGEANGQRGEEEGGPPKQQFEKMGNRTPLLVVYGLVALHRDTSEWSAQGLGSSVAALVEGGWRGGRGVVVLEERDCVDVDVEGGGGERMERRTTGWEERLPMLNGSVKRVGLESEDGGWSGRTVEVGRVLGRWFRFERGEWDQED
;
A
#
# COMPACT_ATOMS: atom_id res chain seq x y z
N MET A 1 -22.91 -10.25 -14.75
CA MET A 1 -21.92 -9.25 -15.21
C MET A 1 -20.54 -9.88 -15.05
N PRO A 2 -19.61 -9.74 -16.01
CA PRO A 2 -18.25 -10.23 -15.82
C PRO A 2 -17.59 -9.48 -14.66
N HIS A 3 -16.95 -10.21 -13.74
CA HIS A 3 -16.22 -9.59 -12.64
C HIS A 3 -14.93 -8.94 -13.17
N PRO A 4 -14.53 -7.76 -12.64
CA PRO A 4 -13.24 -7.17 -12.95
C PRO A 4 -12.13 -8.16 -12.56
N GLN A 5 -11.15 -8.32 -13.45
CA GLN A 5 -10.00 -9.18 -13.16
C GLN A 5 -9.20 -8.58 -11.99
N PRO A 6 -8.92 -9.36 -10.93
CA PRO A 6 -8.07 -8.88 -9.84
C PRO A 6 -6.67 -8.54 -10.34
N LEU A 7 -6.10 -7.45 -9.83
CA LEU A 7 -4.78 -6.96 -10.22
C LEU A 7 -3.81 -6.99 -9.05
N THR A 8 -2.54 -7.26 -9.34
CA THR A 8 -1.45 -6.99 -8.43
C THR A 8 -0.46 -6.05 -9.11
N LEU A 9 -0.13 -4.95 -8.45
CA LEU A 9 0.82 -3.96 -8.92
C LEU A 9 2.19 -4.24 -8.33
N THR A 10 3.25 -3.70 -8.91
CA THR A 10 4.59 -3.73 -8.30
C THR A 10 4.59 -3.11 -6.89
N PRO A 11 5.54 -3.47 -6.02
CA PRO A 11 5.65 -2.85 -4.71
C PRO A 11 5.77 -1.32 -4.81
N ALA A 12 5.10 -0.62 -3.90
CA ALA A 12 4.92 0.84 -3.93
C ALA A 12 5.33 1.46 -2.59
N LEU A 13 5.78 2.70 -2.58
CA LEU A 13 5.89 3.45 -1.32
C LEU A 13 4.48 3.85 -0.83
N PRO A 14 4.31 4.15 0.47
CA PRO A 14 3.07 4.74 0.98
C PRO A 14 2.63 6.00 0.23
N THR A 15 3.57 6.83 -0.24
CA THR A 15 3.30 8.02 -1.05
C THR A 15 2.77 7.68 -2.45
N ASP A 16 3.33 6.65 -3.07
CA ASP A 16 2.93 6.18 -4.40
C ASP A 16 1.52 5.59 -4.35
N LEU A 17 1.23 4.77 -3.32
CA LEU A 17 -0.09 4.23 -3.04
C LEU A 17 -1.16 5.33 -2.92
N LEU A 18 -0.89 6.34 -2.09
CA LEU A 18 -1.86 7.43 -1.88
C LEU A 18 -2.07 8.24 -3.16
N THR A 19 -1.00 8.48 -3.92
CA THR A 19 -1.08 9.15 -5.22
C THR A 19 -1.93 8.33 -6.20
N TYR A 20 -1.70 7.02 -6.30
CA TYR A 20 -2.48 6.11 -7.12
C TYR A 20 -3.97 6.11 -6.80
N ILE A 21 -4.34 6.12 -5.51
CA ILE A 21 -5.75 6.19 -5.09
C ILE A 21 -6.39 7.52 -5.49
N LEU A 22 -5.64 8.61 -5.35
CA LEU A 22 -6.10 9.94 -5.72
C LEU A 22 -6.26 10.10 -7.25
N THR A 23 -5.45 9.41 -8.06
CA THR A 23 -5.55 9.42 -9.54
C THR A 23 -6.61 8.47 -10.08
N HIS A 24 -6.75 7.26 -9.51
CA HIS A 24 -7.63 6.18 -10.01
C HIS A 24 -9.06 6.21 -9.47
N GLN A 25 -9.58 7.41 -9.25
CA GLN A 25 -10.84 7.68 -8.57
C GLN A 25 -11.98 6.78 -9.02
N SER A 26 -12.39 5.89 -8.13
CA SER A 26 -13.50 4.97 -8.38
C SER A 26 -14.37 4.94 -7.14
N TYR A 27 -15.64 5.30 -7.26
CA TYR A 27 -16.53 5.42 -6.10
C TYR A 27 -17.39 4.16 -5.94
N PRO A 28 -17.50 3.60 -4.71
CA PRO A 28 -16.66 3.86 -3.52
C PRO A 28 -15.28 3.17 -3.60
N THR A 29 -14.22 3.76 -3.04
CA THR A 29 -12.92 3.09 -2.88
C THR A 29 -12.74 2.64 -1.44
N THR A 30 -12.35 1.39 -1.23
CA THR A 30 -11.92 0.89 0.09
C THR A 30 -10.42 0.60 0.03
N LEU A 31 -9.66 1.18 0.96
CA LEU A 31 -8.25 0.92 1.17
C LEU A 31 -8.06 0.16 2.48
N ILE A 32 -7.53 -1.05 2.39
CA ILE A 32 -7.08 -1.86 3.52
C ILE A 32 -5.56 -1.74 3.60
N ILE A 33 -5.07 -1.29 4.75
CA ILE A 33 -3.65 -1.25 5.09
C ILE A 33 -3.37 -2.39 6.06
N CYS A 34 -2.61 -3.39 5.64
CA CYS A 34 -2.32 -4.61 6.39
C CYS A 34 -1.20 -4.44 7.42
N GLU A 35 -1.27 -3.37 8.21
CA GLU A 35 -0.35 -3.06 9.29
C GLU A 35 -1.04 -2.14 10.33
N THR A 36 -0.29 -1.75 11.37
CA THR A 36 -0.78 -0.78 12.34
C THR A 36 -0.76 0.63 11.74
N ARG A 37 -1.67 1.49 12.22
CA ARG A 37 -1.67 2.91 11.82
C ARG A 37 -0.34 3.61 12.12
N SER A 38 0.31 3.28 13.24
CA SER A 38 1.58 3.90 13.61
C SER A 38 2.69 3.54 12.62
N ASN A 39 2.79 2.27 12.23
CA ASN A 39 3.83 1.80 11.33
C ASN A 39 3.67 2.43 9.94
N PHE A 40 2.44 2.42 9.40
CA PHE A 40 2.14 3.06 8.12
C PHE A 40 2.51 4.54 8.12
N LEU A 41 2.13 5.27 9.18
CA LEU A 41 2.45 6.69 9.29
C LEU A 41 3.95 6.94 9.43
N SER A 42 4.68 6.10 10.17
CA SER A 42 6.14 6.19 10.26
C SER A 42 6.81 5.90 8.92
N SER A 43 6.31 4.93 8.14
CA SER A 43 6.82 4.67 6.80
C SER A 43 6.52 5.80 5.83
N LEU A 44 5.29 6.33 5.87
CA LEU A 44 4.87 7.50 5.10
C LEU A 44 5.74 8.73 5.42
N GLN A 45 6.04 8.97 6.70
CA GLN A 45 6.93 10.05 7.12
C GLN A 45 8.36 9.87 6.58
N ARG A 46 8.87 8.63 6.53
CA ARG A 46 10.19 8.35 5.97
C ARG A 46 10.26 8.62 4.46
N CYS A 47 9.15 8.40 3.76
CA CYS A 47 9.02 8.67 2.32
C CYS A 47 8.82 10.15 1.99
N MET A 48 8.43 10.98 2.96
CA MET A 48 8.31 12.42 2.78
C MET A 48 9.62 13.09 3.23
N PRO A 49 10.43 13.67 2.33
CA PRO A 49 11.64 14.38 2.73
C PRO A 49 11.28 15.49 3.74
N ASN A 50 12.07 15.58 4.83
CA ASN A 50 11.85 16.46 5.98
C ASN A 50 11.46 17.90 5.59
N THR A 51 10.17 18.24 5.63
CA THR A 51 9.68 19.62 5.53
C THR A 51 9.57 20.32 6.89
N VAL A 52 10.07 19.72 7.97
CA VAL A 52 9.94 20.25 9.34
C VAL A 52 11.27 20.17 10.10
N GLN A 53 12.31 20.86 9.63
CA GLN A 53 13.44 21.24 10.49
C GLN A 53 14.28 22.39 9.93
N GLN A 54 13.70 23.59 9.90
CA GLN A 54 14.49 24.83 10.06
C GLN A 54 13.71 25.75 10.99
N GLN A 55 13.86 25.52 12.30
CA GLN A 55 13.61 26.58 13.27
C GLN A 55 14.68 27.66 13.00
N PRO A 56 14.32 28.93 12.81
CA PRO A 56 15.33 29.99 12.73
C PRO A 56 16.11 30.02 14.05
N PRO A 57 17.46 30.05 14.05
CA PRO A 57 18.19 30.28 15.28
C PRO A 57 17.73 31.62 15.87
N LEU A 58 17.25 31.56 17.12
CA LEU A 58 16.87 32.71 17.92
C LEU A 58 18.06 33.66 18.06
N HIS A 59 17.86 34.90 17.60
CA HIS A 59 18.45 36.15 18.08
C HIS A 59 19.95 36.17 18.43
N VAL A 60 20.74 36.88 17.58
CA VAL A 60 21.87 37.68 18.05
C VAL A 60 21.78 39.07 17.40
N GLU A 61 21.79 40.09 18.24
CA GLU A 61 21.62 41.53 17.99
C GLU A 61 22.75 42.19 17.15
N PRO A 62 22.56 43.43 16.66
CA PRO A 62 23.16 43.96 15.42
C PRO A 62 24.45 44.78 15.64
N SER A 63 25.39 44.73 14.69
CA SER A 63 26.51 45.68 14.60
C SER A 63 27.10 45.77 13.17
N SER A 64 26.42 46.52 12.29
CA SER A 64 26.87 47.38 11.17
C SER A 64 27.94 46.86 10.13
N PRO A 65 28.26 47.61 9.03
CA PRO A 65 27.58 47.43 7.74
C PRO A 65 28.56 47.24 6.55
N VAL A 66 28.32 46.28 5.64
CA VAL A 66 28.95 46.30 4.30
C VAL A 66 27.99 45.71 3.26
N PRO A 67 27.80 46.37 2.09
CA PRO A 67 26.86 45.93 1.06
C PRO A 67 27.52 44.96 0.08
N ALA A 68 26.93 43.79 -0.09
CA ALA A 68 27.16 42.94 -1.25
C ALA A 68 25.86 42.22 -1.57
N GLU A 69 25.34 42.52 -2.76
CA GLU A 69 24.22 41.86 -3.40
C GLU A 69 24.49 40.35 -3.47
N ILE A 70 23.86 39.60 -2.58
CA ILE A 70 23.65 38.17 -2.77
C ILE A 70 22.13 38.03 -2.77
N GLU A 71 21.56 37.94 -3.97
CA GLU A 71 20.20 37.43 -4.18
C GLU A 71 20.18 35.98 -3.68
N ALA A 72 20.04 35.82 -2.37
CA ALA A 72 19.68 34.54 -1.77
C ALA A 72 18.21 34.31 -2.13
N GLU A 73 17.97 33.54 -3.19
CA GLU A 73 16.64 33.02 -3.49
C GLU A 73 16.06 32.40 -2.21
N PRO A 74 14.82 32.75 -1.82
CA PRO A 74 14.19 32.12 -0.68
C PRO A 74 14.03 30.65 -1.01
N GLN A 75 14.80 29.79 -0.35
CA GLN A 75 14.63 28.35 -0.33
C GLN A 75 13.22 28.06 0.21
N ARG A 76 12.22 28.08 -0.69
CA ARG A 76 10.85 27.72 -0.36
C ARG A 76 10.89 26.24 0.00
N ALA A 77 10.65 25.94 1.26
CA ALA A 77 10.33 24.59 1.69
C ALA A 77 9.18 24.07 0.80
N THR A 78 9.50 23.21 -0.16
CA THR A 78 8.49 22.61 -1.04
C THR A 78 7.75 21.57 -0.21
N CYS A 79 6.51 21.89 0.16
CA CYS A 79 5.64 20.94 0.83
C CYS A 79 5.36 19.76 -0.12
N HIS A 80 5.44 18.52 0.36
CA HIS A 80 5.12 17.35 -0.45
C HIS A 80 3.67 17.47 -1.00
N PRO A 81 3.39 17.14 -2.28
CA PRO A 81 2.06 17.35 -2.89
C PRO A 81 0.88 16.71 -2.16
N LEU A 82 1.11 15.58 -1.46
CA LEU A 82 0.10 14.94 -0.61
C LEU A 82 -0.26 15.74 0.65
N LEU A 83 0.57 16.68 1.07
CA LEU A 83 0.32 17.57 2.21
C LEU A 83 -0.38 18.87 1.80
N VAL A 84 -0.46 19.16 0.50
CA VAL A 84 -1.20 20.30 -0.04
C VAL A 84 -2.66 19.89 -0.18
N ALA A 85 -3.49 20.21 0.81
CA ALA A 85 -4.91 19.86 0.83
C ALA A 85 -5.69 20.58 -0.30
N THR A 86 -5.67 20.02 -1.51
CA THR A 86 -6.45 20.55 -2.64
C THR A 86 -7.92 20.21 -2.49
N LEU A 87 -8.82 21.01 -3.08
CA LEU A 87 -10.26 20.67 -3.10
C LEU A 87 -10.49 19.26 -3.67
N HIS A 88 -9.72 18.88 -4.69
CA HIS A 88 -9.75 17.55 -5.28
C HIS A 88 -9.38 16.46 -4.27
N GLN A 89 -8.28 16.61 -3.53
CA GLN A 89 -7.90 15.65 -2.48
C GLN A 89 -8.91 15.59 -1.32
N ILE A 90 -9.47 16.73 -0.91
CA ILE A 90 -10.48 16.78 0.17
C ILE A 90 -11.77 16.08 -0.27
N VAL A 91 -12.23 16.35 -1.50
CA VAL A 91 -13.42 15.69 -2.05
C VAL A 91 -13.16 14.20 -2.21
N THR A 92 -12.01 13.80 -2.76
CA THR A 92 -11.67 12.39 -3.01
C THR A 92 -11.49 11.59 -1.73
N SER A 93 -10.83 12.16 -0.72
CA SER A 93 -10.59 11.47 0.56
C SER A 93 -11.89 11.14 1.31
N ARG A 94 -12.95 11.94 1.15
CA ARG A 94 -14.29 11.63 1.69
C ARG A 94 -14.90 10.35 1.11
N TYR A 95 -14.40 9.89 -0.03
CA TYR A 95 -14.86 8.72 -0.76
C TYR A 95 -13.95 7.50 -0.64
N VAL A 96 -12.90 7.61 0.17
CA VAL A 96 -11.99 6.51 0.49
C VAL A 96 -12.32 6.01 1.90
N ASN A 97 -12.86 4.80 1.98
CA ASN A 97 -12.98 4.09 3.25
C ASN A 97 -11.64 3.45 3.59
N LEU A 98 -11.03 3.84 4.71
CA LEU A 98 -9.71 3.38 5.13
C LEU A 98 -9.81 2.45 6.35
N ALA A 99 -9.22 1.26 6.27
CA ALA A 99 -9.14 0.31 7.37
C ALA A 99 -7.69 -0.12 7.62
N PHE A 100 -7.24 -0.04 8.87
CA PHE A 100 -5.96 -0.61 9.31
C PHE A 100 -6.19 -2.00 9.91
N ILE A 101 -5.51 -2.99 9.37
CA ILE A 101 -5.69 -4.42 9.68
C ILE A 101 -4.34 -5.00 10.09
N PRO A 102 -3.98 -4.96 11.38
CA PRO A 102 -2.65 -5.34 11.84
C PRO A 102 -2.44 -6.86 11.98
N THR A 103 -3.49 -7.68 11.87
CA THR A 103 -3.36 -9.15 11.98
C THR A 103 -4.27 -9.88 11.00
N LEU A 104 -3.93 -11.14 10.70
CA LEU A 104 -4.76 -12.03 9.87
C LEU A 104 -6.16 -12.26 10.43
N SER A 105 -6.33 -12.28 11.76
CA SER A 105 -7.65 -12.40 12.38
C SER A 105 -8.52 -11.18 12.07
N HIS A 106 -7.94 -9.97 12.10
CA HIS A 106 -8.65 -8.75 11.69
C HIS A 106 -9.01 -8.80 10.20
N LEU A 107 -8.09 -9.28 9.34
CA LEU A 107 -8.33 -9.40 7.90
C LEU A 107 -9.51 -10.32 7.62
N ARG A 108 -9.53 -11.50 8.25
CA ARG A 108 -10.62 -12.48 8.10
C ARG A 108 -11.95 -11.94 8.60
N ALA A 109 -11.95 -11.34 9.78
CA ALA A 109 -13.16 -10.74 10.34
C ALA A 109 -13.70 -9.64 9.43
N TYR A 110 -12.83 -8.77 8.93
CA TYR A 110 -13.18 -7.70 8.01
C TYR A 110 -13.75 -8.24 6.70
N LEU A 111 -13.07 -9.18 6.04
CA LEU A 111 -13.52 -9.77 4.77
C LEU A 111 -14.81 -10.60 4.91
N ALA A 112 -15.04 -11.24 6.06
CA ALA A 112 -16.25 -12.00 6.32
C ALA A 112 -17.51 -11.12 6.35
N VAL A 113 -17.39 -9.92 6.94
CA VAL A 113 -18.51 -8.95 7.00
C VAL A 113 -18.50 -7.97 5.84
N PHE A 114 -17.41 -7.94 5.06
CA PHE A 114 -17.27 -7.07 3.90
C PHE A 114 -18.41 -7.36 2.94
N SER A 115 -19.35 -6.42 2.92
CA SER A 115 -20.52 -6.42 2.07
C SER A 115 -20.33 -5.27 1.12
N GLY A 116 -20.56 -5.50 -0.17
CA GLY A 116 -20.71 -4.37 -1.07
C GLY A 116 -21.88 -3.55 -0.59
N GLU A 117 -21.63 -2.30 -0.24
CA GLU A 117 -22.63 -1.23 -0.36
C GLU A 117 -22.99 -0.99 -1.84
N ALA A 118 -23.04 -2.06 -2.64
CA ALA A 118 -23.38 -2.12 -4.04
C ALA A 118 -24.76 -2.76 -4.18
N ASN A 119 -25.72 -2.14 -3.49
CA ASN A 119 -27.04 -1.92 -4.02
C ASN A 119 -27.72 -0.91 -3.09
N GLY A 120 -28.06 0.26 -3.60
CA GLY A 120 -28.98 1.21 -2.97
C GLY A 120 -30.41 0.66 -2.82
N GLN A 121 -30.55 -0.64 -2.57
CA GLN A 121 -31.78 -1.40 -2.40
C GLN A 121 -31.52 -2.51 -1.37
N ARG A 122 -31.21 -2.13 -0.13
CA ARG A 122 -31.53 -2.98 1.02
C ARG A 122 -32.25 -2.12 2.03
N GLY A 123 -33.58 -2.23 1.98
CA GLY A 123 -34.52 -1.86 3.03
C GLY A 123 -34.39 -0.43 3.56
N GLU A 124 -35.39 0.38 3.27
CA GLU A 124 -35.90 1.34 4.25
C GLU A 124 -36.23 0.56 5.53
N GLU A 125 -35.24 0.37 6.41
CA GLU A 125 -35.48 0.04 7.81
C GLU A 125 -34.84 1.14 8.65
N GLU A 126 -35.71 1.79 9.41
CA GLU A 126 -35.54 3.01 10.17
C GLU A 126 -34.48 2.87 11.28
N GLY A 127 -33.68 3.93 11.49
CA GLY A 127 -32.96 4.14 12.76
C GLY A 127 -31.44 4.25 12.72
N GLY A 128 -30.78 4.18 11.56
CA GLY A 128 -29.33 4.41 11.44
C GLY A 128 -28.94 5.88 11.19
N PRO A 129 -27.75 6.35 11.62
CA PRO A 129 -27.26 7.69 11.32
C PRO A 129 -27.23 7.94 9.80
N PRO A 130 -27.37 9.19 9.33
CA PRO A 130 -27.71 9.50 7.95
C PRO A 130 -26.73 8.83 6.98
N LYS A 131 -27.24 7.88 6.20
CA LYS A 131 -26.51 7.26 5.09
C LYS A 131 -26.12 8.38 4.15
N GLN A 132 -24.82 8.52 3.91
CA GLN A 132 -24.24 9.47 2.99
C GLN A 132 -24.68 9.11 1.56
N GLN A 133 -25.86 9.59 1.17
CA GLN A 133 -26.40 9.48 -0.19
C GLN A 133 -25.57 10.42 -1.07
N PHE A 134 -24.54 9.87 -1.71
CA PHE A 134 -23.73 10.64 -2.65
C PHE A 134 -24.14 10.36 -4.09
N GLU A 135 -24.13 11.44 -4.86
CA GLU A 135 -24.65 11.56 -6.21
C GLU A 135 -23.98 10.58 -7.19
N LYS A 136 -24.82 9.97 -8.04
CA LYS A 136 -24.54 9.13 -9.23
C LYS A 136 -23.14 8.50 -9.34
N MET A 137 -23.15 7.17 -9.28
CA MET A 137 -22.11 6.24 -9.70
C MET A 137 -21.34 6.74 -10.94
N GLY A 138 -20.07 7.08 -10.77
CA GLY A 138 -19.16 7.24 -11.90
C GLY A 138 -19.10 5.96 -12.72
N ASN A 139 -18.73 6.05 -14.00
CA ASN A 139 -18.64 4.90 -14.92
C ASN A 139 -17.47 3.93 -14.61
N ARG A 140 -16.82 4.06 -13.45
CA ARG A 140 -15.64 3.28 -13.06
C ARG A 140 -16.00 2.29 -11.96
N THR A 141 -15.51 1.08 -12.08
CA THR A 141 -15.74 0.00 -11.12
C THR A 141 -15.18 0.38 -9.75
N PRO A 142 -15.98 0.35 -8.66
CA PRO A 142 -15.51 0.58 -7.30
C PRO A 142 -14.27 -0.25 -6.97
N LEU A 143 -13.33 0.27 -6.18
CA LEU A 143 -12.08 -0.43 -5.87
C LEU A 143 -12.04 -0.96 -4.44
N LEU A 144 -11.38 -2.10 -4.28
CA LEU A 144 -10.89 -2.66 -3.02
C LEU A 144 -9.38 -2.82 -3.16
N VAL A 145 -8.64 -1.88 -2.56
CA VAL A 145 -7.18 -1.83 -2.57
C VAL A 145 -6.66 -2.42 -1.26
N VAL A 146 -5.70 -3.34 -1.34
CA VAL A 146 -5.04 -3.95 -0.18
C VAL A 146 -3.54 -3.73 -0.28
N TYR A 147 -2.97 -3.15 0.77
CA TYR A 147 -1.56 -2.80 0.87
C TYR A 147 -0.88 -3.61 1.99
N GLY A 148 0.16 -4.37 1.66
CA GLY A 148 0.96 -5.13 2.64
C GLY A 148 0.42 -6.52 2.99
N LEU A 149 -0.29 -7.18 2.08
CA LEU A 149 -0.94 -8.47 2.35
C LEU A 149 0.10 -9.58 2.62
N VAL A 150 1.19 -9.61 1.86
CA VAL A 150 2.27 -10.61 2.02
C VAL A 150 3.02 -10.34 3.32
N ALA A 151 3.35 -9.08 3.59
CA ALA A 151 3.99 -8.68 4.85
C ALA A 151 3.19 -9.13 6.08
N LEU A 152 1.86 -9.05 6.03
CA LEU A 152 0.96 -9.51 7.10
C LEU A 152 1.11 -11.00 7.45
N HIS A 153 1.57 -11.83 6.50
CA HIS A 153 1.76 -13.26 6.72
C HIS A 153 3.15 -13.60 7.30
N ARG A 154 4.20 -12.78 7.07
CA ARG A 154 5.61 -13.16 7.28
C ARG A 154 5.93 -13.68 8.67
N ASP A 155 5.43 -13.01 9.70
CA ASP A 155 5.72 -13.36 11.10
C ASP A 155 4.64 -14.24 11.74
N THR A 156 3.87 -14.96 10.92
CA THR A 156 2.77 -15.80 11.38
C THR A 156 3.02 -17.28 11.07
N SER A 157 2.36 -18.18 11.80
CA SER A 157 2.34 -19.61 11.48
C SER A 157 1.64 -19.93 10.14
N GLU A 158 1.05 -18.91 9.51
CA GLU A 158 0.34 -18.96 8.24
C GLU A 158 1.17 -18.37 7.09
N TRP A 159 2.47 -18.15 7.30
CA TRP A 159 3.44 -17.93 6.22
C TRP A 159 3.59 -19.22 5.40
N SER A 160 2.67 -19.43 4.46
CA SER A 160 2.68 -20.56 3.53
C SER A 160 1.78 -20.31 2.33
N ALA A 161 1.87 -21.17 1.31
CA ALA A 161 1.10 -21.02 0.08
C ALA A 161 -0.37 -21.28 0.33
N GLN A 162 -0.67 -22.20 1.26
CA GLN A 162 -2.01 -22.46 1.75
C GLN A 162 -2.55 -21.26 2.52
N GLY A 163 -1.77 -20.70 3.43
CA GLY A 163 -2.17 -19.56 4.27
C GLY A 163 -2.45 -18.32 3.42
N LEU A 164 -1.46 -17.91 2.63
CA LEU A 164 -1.57 -16.76 1.72
C LEU A 164 -2.68 -16.96 0.69
N GLY A 165 -2.75 -18.16 0.07
CA GLY A 165 -3.79 -18.48 -0.91
C GLY A 165 -5.20 -18.42 -0.34
N SER A 166 -5.40 -18.78 0.93
CA SER A 166 -6.69 -18.66 1.62
C SER A 166 -7.10 -17.20 1.82
N SER A 167 -6.18 -16.34 2.29
CA SER A 167 -6.43 -14.90 2.47
C SER A 167 -6.75 -14.23 1.13
N VAL A 168 -5.98 -14.55 0.09
CA VAL A 168 -6.20 -14.04 -1.28
C VAL A 168 -7.55 -14.47 -1.83
N ALA A 169 -7.93 -15.74 -1.67
CA ALA A 169 -9.22 -16.24 -2.12
C ALA A 169 -10.37 -15.50 -1.42
N ALA A 170 -10.28 -15.32 -0.10
CA ALA A 170 -11.27 -14.58 0.68
C ALA A 170 -11.35 -13.10 0.25
N LEU A 171 -10.21 -12.49 -0.09
CA LEU A 171 -10.15 -11.11 -0.57
C LEU A 171 -10.84 -10.96 -1.93
N VAL A 172 -10.51 -11.82 -2.88
CA VAL A 172 -11.11 -11.81 -4.23
C VAL A 172 -12.61 -12.06 -4.15
N GLU A 173 -13.04 -13.04 -3.36
CA GLU A 173 -14.45 -13.32 -3.11
C GLU A 173 -15.15 -12.12 -2.45
N GLY A 174 -14.53 -11.50 -1.44
CA GLY A 174 -15.06 -10.29 -0.80
C GLY A 174 -15.23 -9.12 -1.78
N GLY A 175 -14.25 -8.91 -2.66
CA GLY A 175 -14.31 -7.92 -3.72
C GLY A 175 -15.44 -8.19 -4.71
N TRP A 176 -15.56 -9.43 -5.19
CA TRP A 176 -16.62 -9.82 -6.14
C TRP A 176 -18.01 -9.77 -5.55
N ARG A 177 -18.21 -10.26 -4.32
CA ARG A 177 -19.45 -10.08 -3.54
C ARG A 177 -19.81 -8.60 -3.40
N GLY A 178 -18.79 -7.74 -3.34
CA GLY A 178 -18.95 -6.30 -3.25
C GLY A 178 -19.11 -5.54 -4.57
N GLY A 179 -19.01 -6.23 -5.71
CA GLY A 179 -18.97 -5.57 -7.02
C GLY A 179 -17.74 -4.70 -7.24
N ARG A 180 -16.64 -4.98 -6.55
CA ARG A 180 -15.41 -4.18 -6.54
C ARG A 180 -14.29 -4.83 -7.36
N GLY A 181 -13.49 -4.01 -8.02
CA GLY A 181 -12.19 -4.40 -8.56
C GLY A 181 -11.18 -4.53 -7.42
N VAL A 182 -10.47 -5.66 -7.37
CA VAL A 182 -9.49 -5.94 -6.31
C VAL A 182 -8.10 -5.61 -6.81
N VAL A 183 -7.36 -4.83 -6.03
CA VAL A 183 -5.97 -4.45 -6.31
C VAL A 183 -5.12 -4.77 -5.09
N VAL A 184 -4.02 -5.50 -5.27
CA VAL A 184 -3.05 -5.84 -4.20
C VAL A 184 -1.68 -5.27 -4.53
N LEU A 185 -1.05 -4.64 -3.54
CA LEU A 185 0.30 -4.11 -3.63
C LEU A 185 1.04 -4.39 -2.32
N GLU A 186 2.35 -4.53 -2.38
CA GLU A 186 3.20 -4.57 -1.19
C GLU A 186 3.91 -3.24 -1.00
N GLU A 187 4.38 -3.02 0.23
CA GLU A 187 5.27 -1.93 0.53
C GLU A 187 6.64 -2.16 -0.10
N ARG A 188 7.17 -1.10 -0.73
CA ARG A 188 8.56 -1.00 -1.15
C ARG A 188 9.37 -0.37 -0.03
N ASP A 189 10.60 -0.82 0.16
CA ASP A 189 11.51 -0.17 1.10
C ASP A 189 11.97 1.19 0.56
N CYS A 190 11.79 2.23 1.37
CA CYS A 190 12.19 3.60 1.04
C CYS A 190 13.72 3.86 1.05
N VAL A 191 14.53 2.85 1.37
CA VAL A 191 16.01 2.95 1.46
C VAL A 191 16.74 2.67 0.15
N ASP A 192 16.03 2.31 -0.92
CA ASP A 192 16.62 2.04 -2.24
C ASP A 192 17.02 3.30 -3.02
N VAL A 193 16.96 4.48 -2.40
CA VAL A 193 17.36 5.76 -3.01
C VAL A 193 18.86 5.99 -2.77
N ASP A 194 19.67 5.43 -3.66
CA ASP A 194 21.06 5.79 -4.00
C ASP A 194 21.98 6.27 -2.86
N VAL A 195 22.65 5.31 -2.21
CA VAL A 195 24.00 5.59 -1.67
C VAL A 195 24.97 5.51 -2.85
N GLU A 196 25.15 6.61 -3.58
CA GLU A 196 26.23 6.77 -4.54
C GLU A 196 27.57 6.62 -3.81
N GLY A 197 28.17 5.42 -3.85
CA GLY A 197 29.47 5.22 -3.23
C GLY A 197 29.92 3.78 -3.07
N GLY A 198 30.04 3.03 -4.16
CA GLY A 198 30.75 1.75 -4.11
C GLY A 198 30.49 0.86 -5.31
N GLY A 199 31.40 0.89 -6.29
CA GLY A 199 31.37 -0.03 -7.42
C GLY A 199 31.50 -1.48 -6.96
N GLY A 200 30.39 -2.22 -7.03
CA GLY A 200 30.31 -3.66 -6.86
C GLY A 200 28.88 -4.13 -7.08
N GLU A 201 28.63 -4.80 -8.20
CA GLU A 201 27.40 -5.57 -8.47
C GLU A 201 26.09 -4.78 -8.65
N ARG A 202 26.08 -3.98 -9.72
CA ARG A 202 24.98 -3.21 -10.34
C ARG A 202 23.75 -4.03 -10.80
N MET A 203 23.35 -5.12 -10.13
CA MET A 203 22.16 -5.89 -10.48
C MET A 203 21.75 -6.88 -9.38
N GLU A 204 21.68 -6.47 -8.12
CA GLU A 204 20.66 -7.11 -7.26
C GLU A 204 19.32 -6.66 -7.85
N ARG A 205 18.76 -7.55 -8.69
CA ARG A 205 17.46 -7.39 -9.34
C ARG A 205 16.52 -6.69 -8.37
N ARG A 206 15.76 -5.71 -8.86
CA ARG A 206 14.48 -5.27 -8.28
C ARG A 206 13.65 -6.52 -7.94
N THR A 207 13.93 -7.16 -6.82
CA THR A 207 13.31 -8.40 -6.38
C THR A 207 11.99 -7.94 -5.85
N THR A 208 11.04 -7.80 -6.77
CA THR A 208 9.65 -7.65 -6.42
C THR A 208 9.37 -8.70 -5.34
N GLY A 209 8.72 -8.34 -4.22
CA GLY A 209 8.45 -9.26 -3.12
C GLY A 209 7.71 -10.56 -3.54
N TRP A 210 7.31 -10.63 -4.81
CA TRP A 210 6.76 -11.76 -5.54
C TRP A 210 7.74 -12.92 -5.76
N GLU A 211 9.06 -12.69 -5.84
CA GLU A 211 10.05 -13.77 -6.03
C GLU A 211 10.39 -14.49 -4.70
N GLU A 212 9.93 -13.96 -3.57
CA GLU A 212 10.13 -14.56 -2.25
C GLU A 212 9.53 -15.98 -2.19
N ARG A 213 10.32 -16.96 -1.72
CA ARG A 213 9.89 -18.35 -1.61
C ARG A 213 9.32 -18.63 -0.21
N LEU A 214 8.16 -19.29 -0.20
CA LEU A 214 7.44 -19.70 1.00
C LEU A 214 7.09 -21.19 0.95
N PRO A 215 6.95 -21.86 2.10
CA PRO A 215 6.60 -23.27 2.15
C PRO A 215 5.18 -23.51 1.62
N MET A 216 4.93 -24.68 1.02
CA MET A 216 3.59 -24.98 0.50
C MET A 216 2.52 -25.12 1.60
N LEU A 217 2.91 -25.53 2.81
CA LEU A 217 1.99 -25.89 3.91
C LEU A 217 2.26 -25.03 5.14
N ASN A 218 1.21 -24.79 5.93
CA ASN A 218 1.33 -24.11 7.23
C ASN A 218 2.21 -24.91 8.19
N GLY A 219 3.00 -24.22 9.02
CA GLY A 219 3.82 -24.85 10.06
C GLY A 219 5.08 -25.57 9.55
N SER A 220 5.44 -25.43 8.27
CA SER A 220 6.76 -25.86 7.80
C SER A 220 7.86 -25.10 8.55
N VAL A 221 8.91 -25.80 8.98
CA VAL A 221 10.01 -25.22 9.75
C VAL A 221 11.17 -24.86 8.83
N LYS A 222 11.70 -23.64 8.99
CA LYS A 222 12.98 -23.24 8.39
C LYS A 222 14.10 -23.90 9.18
N ARG A 223 14.75 -24.91 8.61
CA ARG A 223 15.99 -25.51 9.09
C ARG A 223 17.12 -24.53 8.81
N VAL A 224 17.54 -23.83 9.86
CA VAL A 224 18.72 -22.96 9.84
C VAL A 224 19.95 -23.85 10.06
N GLY A 225 20.95 -23.79 9.16
CA GLY A 225 22.27 -24.42 9.38
C GLY A 225 22.72 -25.51 8.40
N LEU A 226 21.98 -25.79 7.33
CA LEU A 226 22.48 -26.54 6.17
C LEU A 226 22.52 -25.59 4.99
N GLU A 227 23.71 -25.24 4.54
CA GLU A 227 23.99 -24.46 3.33
C GLU A 227 23.53 -25.27 2.11
N SER A 228 22.21 -25.35 1.90
CA SER A 228 21.65 -25.63 0.60
C SER A 228 21.25 -24.30 -0.02
N GLU A 229 21.70 -24.11 -1.24
CA GLU A 229 21.50 -22.92 -2.08
C GLU A 229 20.00 -22.57 -2.23
N ASP A 230 19.13 -23.55 -1.98
CA ASP A 230 17.69 -23.41 -1.78
C ASP A 230 17.36 -23.27 -0.29
N GLY A 231 17.35 -22.03 0.21
CA GLY A 231 17.18 -21.66 1.61
C GLY A 231 16.30 -22.58 2.46
N GLY A 232 16.94 -23.39 3.30
CA GLY A 232 16.56 -23.88 4.64
C GLY A 232 15.18 -24.49 4.91
N TRP A 233 14.14 -24.39 4.08
CA TRP A 233 12.81 -24.88 4.44
C TRP A 233 12.70 -26.41 4.36
N SER A 234 12.06 -27.03 5.35
CA SER A 234 11.73 -28.46 5.30
C SER A 234 10.57 -28.70 4.33
N GLY A 235 10.86 -29.02 3.06
CA GLY A 235 9.87 -29.48 2.08
C GLY A 235 9.83 -28.64 0.81
N ARG A 236 8.73 -28.76 0.04
CA ARG A 236 8.54 -28.00 -1.20
C ARG A 236 8.17 -26.55 -0.88
N THR A 237 8.80 -25.64 -1.61
CA THR A 237 8.52 -24.20 -1.57
C THR A 237 7.98 -23.71 -2.91
N VAL A 238 7.36 -22.53 -2.88
CA VAL A 238 6.81 -21.86 -4.06
C VAL A 238 7.00 -20.35 -3.89
N GLU A 239 7.10 -19.63 -5.01
CA GLU A 239 7.19 -18.17 -4.99
C GLU A 239 5.84 -17.53 -4.66
N VAL A 240 5.86 -16.41 -3.92
CA VAL A 240 4.68 -15.56 -3.64
C VAL A 240 3.93 -15.25 -4.93
N GLY A 241 4.65 -14.85 -5.97
CA GLY A 241 4.09 -14.47 -7.26
C GLY A 241 3.30 -15.59 -7.92
N ARG A 242 3.72 -16.84 -7.75
CA ARG A 242 2.98 -18.01 -8.27
C ARG A 242 1.70 -18.28 -7.51
N VAL A 243 1.64 -17.97 -6.20
CA VAL A 243 0.41 -18.07 -5.40
C VAL A 243 -0.57 -16.98 -5.82
N LEU A 244 -0.09 -15.73 -5.94
CA LEU A 244 -0.90 -14.59 -6.37
C LEU A 244 -1.39 -14.73 -7.82
N GLY A 245 -0.55 -15.23 -8.73
CA GLY A 245 -0.88 -15.39 -10.16
C GLY A 245 -2.00 -16.38 -10.45
N ARG A 246 -2.44 -17.17 -9.46
CA ARG A 246 -3.66 -17.97 -9.56
C ARG A 246 -4.94 -17.13 -9.55
N TRP A 247 -4.86 -15.92 -9.00
CA TRP A 247 -5.99 -15.06 -8.71
C TRP A 247 -5.86 -13.69 -9.37
N PHE A 248 -4.64 -13.17 -9.47
CA PHE A 248 -4.32 -11.82 -9.94
C PHE A 248 -3.56 -11.83 -11.26
N ARG A 249 -3.80 -10.81 -12.07
CA ARG A 249 -2.90 -10.42 -13.15
C ARG A 249 -1.88 -9.40 -12.64
N PHE A 250 -0.62 -9.58 -13.02
CA PHE A 250 0.46 -8.68 -12.67
C PHE A 250 0.50 -7.48 -13.62
N GLU A 251 0.65 -6.29 -13.06
CA GLU A 251 0.86 -5.03 -13.78
C GLU A 251 1.95 -4.20 -13.10
N ARG A 252 2.55 -3.28 -13.85
CA ARG A 252 3.49 -2.29 -13.28
C ARG A 252 2.71 -1.10 -12.74
N GLY A 253 3.14 -0.59 -11.59
CA GLY A 253 2.63 0.66 -11.05
C GLY A 253 3.10 1.86 -11.86
N GLU A 254 2.39 2.99 -11.74
CA GLU A 254 2.75 4.23 -12.43
C GLU A 254 4.11 4.79 -11.96
N TRP A 255 4.53 4.44 -10.75
CA TRP A 255 5.82 4.80 -10.13
C TRP A 255 7.02 4.01 -10.65
N ASP A 256 6.81 3.04 -11.56
CA ASP A 256 7.90 2.32 -12.24
C ASP A 256 8.27 2.94 -13.59
N GLN A 257 7.63 4.05 -13.98
CA GLN A 257 7.99 4.77 -15.20
C GLN A 257 9.33 5.47 -14.97
N GLU A 258 10.39 4.94 -15.62
CA GLU A 258 11.69 5.59 -15.75
C GLU A 258 11.52 6.84 -16.63
N ASP A 259 11.80 8.02 -16.08
CA ASP A 259 12.14 9.22 -16.87
C ASP A 259 13.52 9.06 -17.51
#